data_AF-Q2G0H0-F1
#
_entry.id   AF-Q2G0H0-F1
#
_cell.length_a   1.000
_cell.length_b   1.000
_cell.length_c   1.000
_cell.angle_alpha   90.00
_cell.angle_beta   90.00
_cell.angle_gamma   90.00
#
_symmetry.space_group_name_H-M   'P 1'
#
loop_
_entity.id
_entity.type
_entity.pdbx_description
1 polymer ?
#
loop_
_entity_poly.entity_id
_entity_poly.type
_entity_poly.pdbx_seq_one_letter_code
_entity_poly.pdbx_strand_id
1 'polypeptide(L)'
;MIDLVSTWLALFFPMINWLIPKKYVKISEKDFETLNIVKTAKINSFWPVAGSTVLFGVMLRRYSHLFIVKYEYSIVILICCIIILGIFLFFLYLNQKLKLQIYNENKNKSNKIIIFPTLKSLCLSIVLYIYLGGGSFFTIYMLLTIEVQNIILFITLFVIFLFFLFLNMCSLYDNKVHVLFKSNGIEKF
;
A
#
# COMPACT_ATOMS: atom_id res chain seq x y z
N MET A 1 13.18 -14.54 -1.87
CA MET A 1 12.02 -13.81 -1.35
C MET A 1 12.48 -12.64 -0.48
N ILE A 2 11.78 -11.50 -0.54
CA ILE A 2 12.13 -10.26 0.14
C ILE A 2 10.92 -9.76 0.93
N ASP A 3 11.10 -9.35 2.17
CA ASP A 3 10.05 -8.75 2.98
C ASP A 3 10.04 -7.22 2.80
N LEU A 4 9.23 -6.74 1.86
CA LEU A 4 9.09 -5.31 1.57
C LEU A 4 8.44 -4.55 2.73
N VAL A 5 7.46 -5.16 3.40
CA VAL A 5 6.63 -4.51 4.43
C VAL A 5 7.23 -4.62 5.84
N SER A 6 8.45 -5.16 5.95
CA SER A 6 9.21 -5.29 7.19
C SER A 6 9.40 -4.00 7.99
N THR A 7 9.23 -2.82 7.37
CA THR A 7 9.38 -1.51 8.02
C THR A 7 8.05 -0.77 8.00
N TRP A 8 7.53 -0.37 9.15
CA TRP A 8 6.27 0.38 9.24
C TRP A 8 6.28 1.68 8.43
N LEU A 9 7.44 2.34 8.29
CA LEU A 9 7.62 3.54 7.47
C LEU A 9 7.29 3.31 5.98
N ALA A 10 7.52 2.10 5.47
CA ALA A 10 7.21 1.76 4.09
C ALA A 10 5.71 1.93 3.81
N LEU A 11 4.86 1.79 4.83
CA LEU A 11 3.42 2.04 4.72
C LEU A 11 3.09 3.40 4.14
N PHE A 12 3.74 4.44 4.66
CA PHE A 12 3.49 5.83 4.26
C PHE A 12 4.37 6.25 3.09
N PHE A 13 5.56 5.68 2.99
CA PHE A 13 6.55 6.02 1.97
C PHE A 13 7.06 4.73 1.32
N PRO A 14 6.36 4.19 0.31
CA PRO A 14 6.76 2.95 -0.34
C PRO A 14 8.17 3.02 -0.95
N MET A 15 8.60 4.23 -1.34
CA MET A 15 9.94 4.49 -1.90
C MET A 15 11.07 4.29 -0.89
N ILE A 16 10.77 4.31 0.42
CA ILE A 16 11.77 4.06 1.45
C ILE A 16 12.37 2.66 1.34
N ASN A 17 11.63 1.73 0.72
CA ASN A 17 12.10 0.37 0.44
C ASN A 17 13.33 0.34 -0.48
N TRP A 18 13.59 1.42 -1.23
CA TRP A 18 14.76 1.53 -2.12
C TRP A 18 16.00 2.03 -1.40
N LEU A 19 15.83 2.71 -0.27
CA LEU A 19 16.92 3.31 0.50
C LEU A 19 17.35 2.42 1.67
N ILE A 20 16.40 1.67 2.25
CA ILE A 20 16.64 0.86 3.45
C ILE A 20 17.05 -0.56 3.05
N PRO A 21 18.16 -1.10 3.59
CA PRO A 21 18.52 -2.50 3.40
C PRO A 21 17.45 -3.46 3.95
N LYS A 22 16.94 -4.35 3.09
CA LYS A 22 15.93 -5.36 3.42
C LYS A 22 16.57 -6.72 3.63
N LYS A 23 15.97 -7.51 4.51
CA LYS A 23 16.32 -8.92 4.67
C LYS A 23 15.77 -9.73 3.49
N TYR A 24 16.56 -10.67 2.99
CA TYR A 24 16.10 -11.62 1.99
C TYR A 24 16.40 -13.05 2.42
N VAL A 25 15.62 -13.99 1.89
CA VAL A 25 15.84 -15.42 2.03
C VAL A 25 15.93 -16.04 0.64
N LYS A 26 16.95 -16.87 0.41
CA LYS A 26 17.02 -17.74 -0.77
C LYS A 26 16.10 -18.93 -0.50
N ILE A 27 15.14 -19.15 -1.39
CA ILE A 27 14.13 -20.21 -1.28
C ILE A 27 14.23 -21.00 -2.59
N SER A 28 14.18 -22.34 -2.51
CA SER A 28 14.13 -23.18 -3.71
C SER A 28 12.75 -23.09 -4.36
N GLU A 29 12.61 -23.40 -5.65
CA GLU A 29 11.31 -23.36 -6.32
C GLU A 29 10.28 -24.29 -5.65
N LYS A 30 10.72 -25.48 -5.22
CA LYS A 30 9.88 -26.44 -4.48
C LYS A 30 9.38 -25.87 -3.16
N ASP A 31 10.26 -25.21 -2.39
CA ASP A 31 9.87 -24.54 -1.13
C ASP A 31 8.99 -23.31 -1.39
N PHE A 32 9.08 -22.69 -2.56
CA PHE A 32 8.20 -21.59 -2.94
C PHE A 32 6.79 -22.07 -3.29
N GLU A 33 6.66 -23.24 -3.93
CA GLU A 33 5.35 -23.83 -4.23
C GLU A 33 4.61 -24.38 -3.01
N THR A 34 5.33 -24.80 -1.97
CA THR A 34 4.72 -25.22 -0.70
C THR A 34 4.27 -24.05 0.17
N LEU A 35 4.74 -22.83 -0.10
CA LEU A 35 4.19 -21.64 0.52
C LEU A 35 2.77 -21.41 -0.02
N ASN A 36 1.78 -21.30 0.87
CA ASN A 36 0.39 -20.94 0.56
C ASN A 36 0.25 -19.47 0.08
N ILE A 37 1.08 -19.04 -0.86
CA ILE A 37 1.02 -17.72 -1.48
C ILE A 37 0.02 -17.81 -2.62
N VAL A 38 -0.94 -16.88 -2.65
CA VAL A 38 -1.87 -16.74 -3.77
C VAL A 38 -1.05 -16.44 -5.03
N LYS A 39 -1.00 -17.39 -5.98
CA LYS A 39 -0.37 -17.13 -7.29
C LYS A 39 -1.07 -15.94 -7.94
N THR A 40 -0.30 -14.94 -8.36
CA THR A 40 -0.83 -13.76 -9.05
C THR A 40 -1.45 -14.21 -10.38
N ALA A 41 -2.78 -14.25 -10.44
CA ALA A 41 -3.47 -14.40 -11.72
C ALA A 41 -3.26 -13.11 -12.53
N LYS A 42 -2.93 -13.22 -13.81
CA LYS A 42 -2.93 -12.09 -14.73
C LYS A 42 -4.39 -11.65 -14.96
N ILE A 43 -4.84 -10.66 -14.20
CA ILE A 43 -6.21 -10.14 -14.30
C ILE A 43 -6.30 -9.27 -15.56
N ASN A 44 -6.74 -9.83 -16.68
CA ASN A 44 -6.99 -9.08 -17.92
C ASN A 44 -8.21 -8.14 -17.82
N SER A 45 -9.01 -8.23 -16.75
CA SER A 45 -10.22 -7.42 -16.55
C SER A 45 -9.96 -6.04 -15.93
N PHE A 46 -8.70 -5.61 -15.78
CA PHE A 46 -8.38 -4.30 -15.19
C PHE A 46 -9.08 -3.14 -15.93
N TRP A 47 -9.10 -3.16 -17.27
CA TRP A 47 -9.70 -2.07 -18.06
C TRP A 47 -11.23 -1.97 -17.90
N PRO A 48 -12.01 -3.08 -18.02
CA PRO A 48 -13.44 -3.06 -17.68
C PRO A 48 -13.74 -2.59 -16.25
N VAL A 49 -12.94 -3.02 -15.27
CA VAL A 49 -13.14 -2.67 -13.86
C VAL A 49 -12.88 -1.17 -13.63
N ALA A 50 -11.76 -0.66 -14.16
CA ALA A 50 -11.41 0.76 -14.06
C ALA A 50 -12.49 1.64 -14.72
N GLY A 51 -12.94 1.30 -15.93
CA GLY A 51 -14.00 2.03 -16.64
C GLY A 51 -15.34 1.99 -15.91
N SER A 52 -15.73 0.83 -15.38
CA SER A 52 -16.98 0.66 -14.62
C SER A 52 -17.00 1.50 -13.34
N THR A 53 -15.85 1.64 -12.68
CA THR A 53 -15.74 2.45 -11.45
C THR A 53 -15.99 3.94 -11.75
N VAL A 54 -15.47 4.44 -12.88
CA VAL A 54 -15.71 5.82 -13.33
C VAL A 54 -17.18 6.05 -13.66
N LEU A 55 -17.80 5.14 -14.42
CA LEU A 55 -19.23 5.23 -14.76
C LEU A 55 -20.13 5.18 -13.53
N PHE A 56 -19.81 4.32 -12.57
CA PHE A 56 -20.55 4.24 -11.31
C PHE A 56 -20.45 5.54 -10.50
N GLY A 57 -19.27 6.16 -10.46
CA GLY A 57 -19.09 7.48 -9.84
C GLY A 57 -19.95 8.57 -10.49
N VAL A 58 -20.05 8.57 -11.83
CA VAL A 58 -20.92 9.50 -12.57
C VAL A 58 -22.40 9.26 -12.25
N MET A 59 -22.84 8.01 -12.14
CA MET A 59 -24.22 7.67 -11.78
C MET A 59 -24.57 8.09 -10.35
N LEU A 60 -23.66 7.87 -9.40
CA LEU A 60 -23.84 8.29 -8.00
C LEU A 60 -23.96 9.81 -7.84
N ARG A 61 -23.40 10.61 -8.76
CA ARG A 61 -23.51 12.07 -8.73
C ARG A 61 -24.96 12.55 -8.63
N ARG A 62 -25.90 11.89 -9.32
CA ARG A 62 -27.34 12.26 -9.29
C ARG A 62 -27.97 12.05 -7.91
N TYR A 63 -27.53 11.03 -7.19
CA TYR A 63 -28.04 10.68 -5.87
C TYR A 63 -27.23 11.30 -4.72
N SER A 64 -26.17 12.04 -5.02
CA SER A 64 -25.28 12.64 -4.02
C SER A 64 -26.00 13.48 -2.96
N HIS A 65 -27.11 14.13 -3.33
CA HIS A 65 -27.93 14.94 -2.42
C HIS A 65 -28.59 14.13 -1.30
N LEU A 66 -28.86 12.84 -1.50
CA LEU A 66 -29.46 11.95 -0.49
C LEU A 66 -28.48 11.61 0.63
N PHE A 67 -27.18 11.81 0.40
CA PHE A 67 -26.10 11.46 1.32
C PHE A 67 -25.49 12.67 2.03
N ILE A 68 -26.13 13.85 1.90
CA ILE A 68 -25.71 15.07 2.57
C ILE A 68 -26.18 15.00 4.02
N VAL A 69 -25.22 15.02 4.95
CA VAL A 69 -25.46 15.09 6.39
C VAL A 69 -24.66 16.25 6.94
N LYS A 70 -25.28 17.06 7.79
CA LYS A 70 -24.60 18.13 8.52
C LYS A 70 -24.04 17.53 9.80
N TYR A 71 -22.73 17.36 9.87
CA TYR A 71 -22.04 17.16 11.15
C TYR A 71 -21.25 18.40 11.53
N GLU A 72 -21.13 18.63 12.83
CA GLU A 72 -20.19 19.61 13.35
C GLU A 72 -18.75 19.22 12.96
N TYR A 73 -17.91 20.22 12.68
CA TYR A 73 -16.51 20.02 12.28
C TYR A 73 -15.74 19.11 13.25
N SER A 74 -15.96 19.26 14.56
CA SER A 74 -15.32 18.44 15.59
C SER A 74 -15.64 16.94 15.46
N ILE A 75 -16.90 16.61 15.12
CA ILE A 75 -17.35 15.22 14.95
C ILE A 75 -16.70 14.62 13.70
N VAL A 76 -16.61 15.38 12.61
CA VAL A 76 -15.97 14.94 11.36
C VAL A 76 -14.50 14.66 11.52
N ILE A 77 -13.77 15.56 12.19
CA ILE A 77 -12.35 15.35 12.51
C ILE A 77 -12.20 14.06 13.32
N LEU A 78 -13.02 13.86 14.35
CA LEU A 78 -12.97 12.68 15.20
C LEU A 78 -13.25 11.38 14.41
N ILE A 79 -14.26 11.36 13.54
CA ILE A 79 -14.55 10.23 12.66
C ILE A 79 -13.36 9.95 11.72
N CYS A 80 -12.80 10.97 11.08
CA CYS A 80 -11.62 10.84 10.22
C CYS A 80 -10.43 10.24 10.98
N CYS A 81 -10.17 10.72 12.21
CA CYS A 81 -9.11 10.18 13.07
C CYS A 81 -9.34 8.70 13.41
N ILE A 82 -10.57 8.31 13.78
CA ILE A 82 -10.92 6.92 14.09
C ILE A 82 -10.72 6.03 12.85
N ILE A 83 -11.13 6.47 11.67
CA ILE A 83 -10.96 5.71 10.42
C ILE A 83 -9.47 5.51 10.11
N ILE A 84 -8.67 6.58 10.13
CA ILE A 84 -7.22 6.51 9.83
C ILE A 84 -6.53 5.58 10.84
N LEU A 85 -6.85 5.71 12.13
CA LEU A 85 -6.28 4.88 13.18
C LEU A 85 -6.71 3.41 13.04
N GLY A 86 -7.97 3.14 12.74
CA GLY A 86 -8.49 1.80 12.49
C GLY A 86 -7.79 1.11 11.32
N ILE A 87 -7.57 1.84 10.22
CA ILE A 87 -6.83 1.31 9.06
C ILE A 87 -5.37 1.04 9.42
N PHE A 88 -4.72 1.95 10.15
CA PHE A 88 -3.34 1.77 10.60
C PHE A 88 -3.19 0.51 11.48
N LEU A 89 -4.09 0.31 12.45
CA LEU A 89 -4.10 -0.88 13.30
C LEU A 89 -4.38 -2.15 12.49
N PHE A 90 -5.33 -2.11 11.56
CA PHE A 90 -5.64 -3.23 10.68
C PHE A 90 -4.43 -3.63 9.83
N PHE A 91 -3.68 -2.65 9.33
CA PHE A 91 -2.47 -2.90 8.57
C PHE A 91 -1.36 -3.55 9.42
N LEU A 92 -1.14 -3.05 10.65
CA LEU A 92 -0.20 -3.68 11.58
C LEU A 92 -0.59 -5.13 11.89
N TYR A 93 -1.89 -5.38 12.09
CA TYR A 93 -2.42 -6.72 12.27
C TYR A 93 -2.16 -7.63 11.06
N LEU A 94 -2.46 -7.16 9.84
CA LEU A 94 -2.19 -7.92 8.62
C LEU A 94 -0.71 -8.22 8.44
N ASN A 95 0.17 -7.25 8.67
CA ASN A 95 1.62 -7.47 8.56
C ASN A 95 2.15 -8.50 9.56
N GLN A 96 1.63 -8.50 10.78
CA GLN A 96 2.01 -9.51 11.77
C GLN A 96 1.50 -10.90 11.37
N LYS A 97 0.25 -10.99 10.89
CA LYS A 97 -0.39 -12.25 10.52
C LYS A 97 0.18 -12.85 9.23
N LEU A 98 0.51 -12.02 8.24
CA LEU A 98 1.06 -12.43 6.95
C LEU A 98 2.58 -12.63 6.98
N LYS A 99 3.24 -12.41 8.13
CA LYS A 99 4.67 -12.63 8.28
C LYS A 99 4.97 -14.13 8.18
N LEU A 100 5.71 -14.52 7.14
CA LEU A 100 6.07 -15.92 6.92
C LEU A 100 7.10 -16.43 7.95
N GLN A 101 6.90 -17.66 8.42
CA GLN A 101 7.78 -18.33 9.40
C GLN A 101 9.25 -18.40 8.93
N ILE A 102 9.48 -18.55 7.63
CA ILE A 102 10.81 -18.59 7.00
C ILE A 102 11.68 -17.37 7.38
N TYR A 103 11.08 -16.20 7.60
CA TYR A 103 11.81 -14.99 8.03
C TYR A 103 12.22 -15.02 9.50
N ASN A 104 11.47 -15.74 10.35
CA ASN A 104 11.82 -15.91 11.76
C ASN A 104 12.93 -16.96 11.93
N GLU A 105 12.86 -18.08 11.21
CA GLU A 105 13.89 -19.14 11.24
C GLU A 105 15.25 -18.63 10.74
N ASN A 106 15.25 -17.82 9.68
CA ASN A 106 16.47 -17.25 9.10
C ASN A 106 16.91 -15.93 9.75
N LYS A 107 16.32 -15.54 10.89
CA LYS A 107 16.55 -14.22 11.52
C LYS A 107 18.03 -13.86 11.71
N ASN A 108 18.86 -14.87 12.02
CA ASN A 108 20.29 -14.73 12.30
C ASN A 108 21.19 -14.90 11.06
N LYS A 109 20.70 -15.52 9.98
CA LYS A 109 21.48 -15.78 8.74
C LYS A 109 21.14 -14.83 7.60
N SER A 110 20.22 -13.89 7.82
CA SER A 110 19.70 -13.05 6.74
C SER A 110 20.71 -11.97 6.33
N ASN A 111 21.38 -12.18 5.20
CA ASN A 111 22.07 -11.12 4.47
C ASN A 111 21.07 -10.00 4.12
N LYS A 112 21.58 -8.77 4.01
CA LYS A 112 20.77 -7.61 3.65
C LYS A 112 21.02 -7.22 2.20
N ILE A 113 19.99 -6.74 1.52
CA ILE A 113 20.08 -6.21 0.16
C ILE A 113 19.39 -4.86 0.08
N ILE A 114 19.90 -3.99 -0.76
CA ILE A 114 19.20 -2.77 -1.18
C ILE A 114 18.66 -3.03 -2.58
N ILE A 115 17.40 -2.67 -2.82
CA ILE A 115 16.69 -2.98 -4.06
C ILE A 115 16.41 -1.68 -4.78
N PHE A 116 16.86 -1.58 -6.01
CA PHE A 116 16.57 -0.45 -6.87
C PHE A 116 15.53 -0.86 -7.92
N PRO A 117 14.44 -0.08 -8.07
CA PRO A 117 13.42 -0.28 -9.09
C PRO A 117 13.99 -0.01 -10.49
N THR A 118 13.28 -0.45 -11.52
CA THR A 118 13.51 0.06 -12.87
C THR A 118 13.01 1.51 -12.96
N LEU A 119 13.48 2.27 -13.95
CA LEU A 119 12.96 3.62 -14.20
C LEU A 119 11.43 3.62 -14.42
N LYS A 120 10.90 2.57 -15.05
CA LYS A 120 9.47 2.38 -15.29
C LYS A 120 8.71 2.18 -13.98
N SER A 121 9.14 1.25 -13.12
CA SER A 121 8.46 1.00 -11.85
C SER A 121 8.63 2.17 -10.88
N LEU A 122 9.76 2.88 -10.94
CA LEU A 122 9.98 4.13 -10.22
C LEU A 122 8.97 5.20 -10.63
N CYS A 123 8.87 5.50 -11.93
CA CYS A 123 7.94 6.50 -12.47
C CYS A 123 6.49 6.16 -12.10
N LEU A 124 6.08 4.90 -12.31
CA LEU A 124 4.74 4.43 -11.96
C LEU A 124 4.44 4.62 -10.47
N SER A 125 5.37 4.23 -9.60
CA SER A 125 5.19 4.35 -8.16
C SER A 125 5.06 5.81 -7.73
N ILE A 126 5.85 6.73 -8.32
CA ILE A 126 5.79 8.16 -8.00
C ILE A 126 4.45 8.76 -8.46
N VAL A 127 4.04 8.46 -9.70
CA VAL A 127 2.76 8.96 -10.24
C VAL A 127 1.59 8.48 -9.39
N LEU A 128 1.55 7.19 -9.05
CA LEU A 128 0.49 6.64 -8.20
C LEU A 128 0.53 7.22 -6.78
N TYR A 129 1.72 7.46 -6.22
CA TYR A 129 1.88 8.09 -4.91
C TYR A 129 1.34 9.52 -4.91
N ILE A 130 1.66 10.34 -5.92
CA ILE A 130 1.14 11.70 -6.05
C ILE A 130 -0.38 11.67 -6.25
N TYR A 131 -0.89 10.76 -7.08
CA TYR A 131 -2.32 10.67 -7.36
C TYR A 131 -3.14 10.23 -6.14
N LEU A 132 -2.75 9.13 -5.47
CA LEU A 132 -3.47 8.64 -4.29
C LEU A 132 -3.18 9.46 -3.03
N GLY A 133 -1.92 9.84 -2.81
CA GLY A 133 -1.51 10.70 -1.71
C GLY A 133 -2.12 12.09 -1.82
N GLY A 134 -1.95 12.76 -2.96
CA GLY A 134 -2.59 14.06 -3.22
C GLY A 134 -4.11 13.98 -3.20
N GLY A 135 -4.70 12.92 -3.77
CA GLY A 135 -6.14 12.69 -3.75
C GLY A 135 -6.70 12.51 -2.33
N SER A 136 -6.00 11.79 -1.45
CA SER A 136 -6.41 11.67 -0.05
C SER A 136 -6.34 13.00 0.69
N PHE A 137 -5.26 13.78 0.51
CA PHE A 137 -5.13 15.10 1.11
C PHE A 137 -6.23 16.06 0.63
N PHE A 138 -6.51 16.05 -0.67
CA PHE A 138 -7.60 16.83 -1.25
C PHE A 138 -8.97 16.42 -0.70
N THR A 139 -9.22 15.12 -0.53
CA THR A 139 -10.47 14.60 0.04
C THR A 139 -10.64 15.03 1.49
N ILE A 140 -9.58 14.99 2.29
CA ILE A 140 -9.57 15.49 3.68
C ILE A 140 -9.84 17.00 3.69
N TYR A 141 -9.16 17.76 2.85
CA TYR A 141 -9.38 19.21 2.72
C TYR A 141 -10.84 19.53 2.40
N MET A 142 -11.45 18.80 1.46
CA MET A 142 -12.86 18.94 1.10
C MET A 142 -13.80 18.59 2.28
N LEU A 143 -13.49 17.54 3.05
CA LEU A 143 -14.25 17.19 4.26
C LEU A 143 -14.19 18.26 5.35
N LEU A 144 -13.06 18.97 5.46
CA LEU A 144 -12.83 20.00 6.46
C LEU A 144 -13.37 21.38 6.06
N THR A 145 -13.49 21.67 4.77
CA THR A 145 -13.88 23.00 4.27
C THR A 145 -15.34 23.09 3.86
N ILE A 146 -15.95 21.98 3.41
CA ILE A 146 -17.36 21.97 3.00
C ILE A 146 -18.25 21.79 4.23
N GLU A 147 -19.13 22.77 4.49
CA GLU A 147 -20.11 22.75 5.59
C GLU A 147 -21.11 21.58 5.50
N VAL A 148 -21.42 21.13 4.28
CA VAL A 148 -22.30 20.00 4.00
C VAL A 148 -21.46 18.77 3.65
N GLN A 149 -21.20 17.91 4.64
CA GLN A 149 -20.46 16.69 4.37
C GLN A 149 -21.35 15.67 3.66
N ASN A 150 -20.72 14.97 2.72
CA ASN A 150 -21.35 13.89 1.99
C ASN A 150 -20.78 12.56 2.51
N ILE A 151 -21.63 11.62 2.92
CA ILE A 151 -21.20 10.27 3.33
C ILE A 151 -20.34 9.61 2.24
N ILE A 152 -20.65 9.88 0.95
CA ILE A 152 -19.86 9.40 -0.19
C ILE A 152 -18.39 9.86 -0.10
N LEU A 153 -18.14 11.09 0.36
CA LEU A 153 -16.80 11.64 0.49
C LEU A 153 -15.99 10.91 1.58
N PHE A 154 -16.64 10.54 2.69
CA PHE A 154 -16.02 9.69 3.72
C PHE A 154 -15.69 8.29 3.20
N ILE A 155 -16.61 7.67 2.46
CA ILE A 155 -16.37 6.35 1.85
C ILE A 155 -15.22 6.45 0.84
N THR A 156 -15.17 7.53 0.06
CA THR A 156 -14.10 7.77 -0.92
C THR A 156 -12.75 7.94 -0.22
N LEU A 157 -12.70 8.67 0.90
CA LEU A 157 -11.48 8.77 1.72
C LEU A 157 -11.00 7.39 2.17
N PHE A 158 -11.91 6.57 2.71
CA PHE A 158 -11.59 5.21 3.14
C PHE A 158 -11.03 4.35 2.00
N VAL A 159 -11.67 4.39 0.83
CA VAL A 159 -11.25 3.64 -0.35
C VAL A 159 -9.87 4.10 -0.86
N ILE A 160 -9.65 5.42 -0.98
CA ILE A 160 -8.34 5.95 -1.41
C ILE A 160 -7.25 5.54 -0.42
N PHE A 161 -7.52 5.61 0.89
CA PHE A 161 -6.55 5.24 1.91
C PHE A 161 -6.22 3.74 1.86
N LEU A 162 -7.21 2.86 1.63
CA LEU A 162 -6.95 1.44 1.39
C LEU A 162 -6.05 1.21 0.18
N PHE A 163 -6.31 1.86 -0.96
CA PHE A 163 -5.43 1.78 -2.13
C PHE A 163 -4.02 2.30 -1.85
N PHE A 164 -3.91 3.35 -1.03
CA PHE A 164 -2.63 3.90 -0.62
C PHE A 164 -1.78 2.88 0.15
N LEU A 165 -2.37 2.02 1.00
CA LEU A 165 -1.62 0.94 1.68
C LEU A 165 -0.99 -0.06 0.69
N PHE A 166 -1.71 -0.33 -0.41
CA PHE A 166 -1.26 -1.27 -1.44
C PHE A 166 -0.20 -0.68 -2.38
N LEU A 167 0.07 0.63 -2.34
CA LEU A 167 1.14 1.25 -3.14
C LEU A 167 2.52 0.62 -2.92
N ASN A 168 2.76 0.07 -1.73
CA ASN A 168 3.98 -0.70 -1.46
C ASN A 168 4.23 -1.83 -2.44
N MET A 169 3.16 -2.47 -2.93
CA MET A 169 3.27 -3.55 -3.91
C MET A 169 3.69 -3.03 -5.29
N CYS A 170 3.30 -1.82 -5.65
CA CYS A 170 3.65 -1.21 -6.94
C CYS A 170 5.14 -0.84 -7.06
N SER A 171 5.82 -0.66 -5.92
CA SER A 171 7.25 -0.30 -5.83
C SER A 171 8.16 -1.22 -6.66
N LEU A 172 7.81 -2.51 -6.75
CA LEU A 172 8.53 -3.53 -7.54
C LEU A 172 7.57 -4.26 -8.49
N TYR A 173 6.80 -3.51 -9.25
CA TYR A 173 5.84 -4.07 -10.23
C TYR A 173 6.49 -4.92 -11.32
N ASP A 174 7.68 -4.52 -11.80
CA ASP A 174 8.39 -5.27 -12.85
C ASP A 174 9.15 -6.46 -12.25
N ASN A 175 9.18 -7.59 -12.98
CA ASN A 175 9.97 -8.79 -12.61
C ASN A 175 11.50 -8.55 -12.63
N LYS A 176 11.95 -7.36 -13.03
CA LYS A 176 13.36 -6.98 -13.12
C LYS A 176 13.64 -5.92 -12.07
N VAL A 177 14.64 -6.16 -11.23
CA VAL A 177 15.08 -5.23 -10.19
C VAL A 177 16.60 -5.29 -10.10
N HIS A 178 17.23 -4.15 -9.81
CA HIS A 178 18.66 -4.11 -9.53
C HIS A 178 18.89 -4.31 -8.04
N VAL A 179 19.82 -5.18 -7.66
CA VAL A 179 20.03 -5.55 -6.26
C VAL A 179 21.49 -5.30 -5.88
N LEU A 180 21.71 -4.56 -4.81
CA LEU A 180 23.02 -4.39 -4.19
C LEU A 180 23.09 -5.25 -2.93
N PHE A 181 24.02 -6.20 -2.91
CA PHE A 181 24.25 -7.06 -1.74
C PHE A 181 25.04 -6.30 -0.68
N LYS A 182 24.45 -6.20 0.51
CA LYS A 182 25.13 -5.71 1.71
C LYS A 182 25.44 -6.93 2.59
N SER A 183 26.66 -7.44 2.45
CA SER A 183 27.18 -8.39 3.43
C SER A 183 27.31 -7.68 4.78
N ASN A 184 26.80 -8.28 5.85
CA ASN A 184 27.32 -7.90 7.16
C ASN A 184 28.74 -8.44 7.18
N GLY A 185 29.74 -7.55 7.09
CA GLY A 185 31.14 -7.92 7.17
C GLY A 185 31.43 -8.72 8.45
N ILE A 186 31.35 -10.04 8.34
CA ILE A 186 32.03 -11.00 9.20
C ILE A 186 32.63 -12.03 8.23
N GLU A 187 33.49 -11.55 7.34
CA GLU A 187 34.58 -12.40 6.87
C GLU A 187 35.58 -12.44 8.02
N LYS A 188 35.42 -13.43 8.92
CA LYS A 188 36.59 -13.93 9.63
C LYS A 188 37.17 -15.01 8.72
N PHE A 189 38.33 -14.72 8.14
CA PHE A 189 39.20 -15.69 7.51
C PHE A 189 39.49 -16.84 8.47
#